data_AF-A0A7C2E8Y6-F1
#
_entry.id   AF-A0A7C2E8Y6-F1
#
_cell.length_a   1.000
_cell.length_b   1.000
_cell.length_c   1.000
_cell.angle_alpha   90.00
_cell.angle_beta   90.00
_cell.angle_gamma   90.00
#
_symmetry.space_group_name_H-M   'P 1'
#
loop_
_entity.id
_entity.type
_entity.pdbx_description
1 polymer ?
#
loop_
_entity_poly.entity_id
_entity_poly.type
_entity_poly.pdbx_seq_one_letter_code
_entity_poly.pdbx_strand_id
1 'polypeptide(L)' 'MPDLTTTYVGLKLRSPLVASSSPLCQNIGNILHMEDAGIAAVVLHSLFEEQILIESQALDRHLSAAEESCAE' A
#
# COMPACT_ATOMS: atom_id res chain seq x y z
N MET A 1 -0.22 -16.51 30.06
CA MET A 1 -0.62 -15.62 28.95
C MET A 1 -1.25 -16.48 27.86
N PRO A 2 -2.32 -16.02 27.19
CA PRO A 2 -2.95 -16.78 26.11
C PRO A 2 -2.03 -16.84 24.88
N ASP A 3 -2.10 -17.96 24.15
CA ASP A 3 -1.54 -18.07 22.82
C ASP A 3 -2.41 -17.25 21.85
N LEU A 4 -1.79 -16.34 21.11
CA LEU A 4 -2.46 -15.47 20.14
C LEU A 4 -2.24 -15.95 18.70
N THR A 5 -1.54 -17.05 18.48
CA THR A 5 -1.34 -17.57 17.13
C THR A 5 -2.66 -17.97 16.48
N THR A 6 -2.80 -17.70 15.19
CA THR A 6 -4.01 -18.04 14.44
C THR A 6 -3.69 -18.49 13.02
N THR A 7 -4.65 -19.11 12.36
CA THR A 7 -4.58 -19.46 10.94
C THR A 7 -5.63 -18.67 10.18
N TYR A 8 -5.19 -17.88 9.20
CA TYR A 8 -6.08 -17.07 8.36
C TYR A 8 -5.74 -17.31 6.89
N VAL A 9 -6.73 -17.75 6.11
CA VAL A 9 -6.58 -18.04 4.66
C VAL A 9 -5.37 -18.96 4.37
N GLY A 10 -5.15 -19.96 5.23
CA GLY A 10 -4.04 -20.92 5.10
C GLY A 10 -2.68 -20.41 5.59
N LEU A 11 -2.57 -19.15 6.03
CA LEU A 11 -1.34 -18.57 6.60
C LEU A 11 -1.35 -18.69 8.13
N LYS A 12 -0.22 -19.09 8.73
CA LYS A 12 -0.02 -19.00 10.18
C LYS A 12 0.43 -17.59 10.56
N LEU A 13 -0.29 -16.98 11.49
CA LEU A 13 -0.06 -15.62 11.98
C LEU A 13 0.35 -15.62 13.46
N ARG A 14 1.25 -14.72 13.84
CA ARG A 14 1.72 -14.54 15.23
C ARG A 14 0.65 -13.99 16.19
N SER A 15 -0.33 -13.28 15.64
CA SER A 15 -1.45 -12.67 16.35
C SER A 15 -2.68 -12.63 15.43
N PRO A 16 -3.90 -12.50 15.96
CA PRO A 16 -5.10 -12.36 15.13
C PRO A 16 -5.32 -10.92 14.65
N LEU A 17 -4.39 -10.00 14.93
CA LEU A 17 -4.55 -8.58 14.64
C LEU A 17 -4.05 -8.24 13.24
N VAL A 18 -4.92 -7.62 12.45
CA VAL A 18 -4.64 -7.15 11.09
C VAL A 18 -4.94 -5.65 11.02
N ALA A 19 -3.98 -4.85 10.55
CA ALA A 19 -4.21 -3.43 10.36
C ALA A 19 -5.06 -3.17 9.11
N SER A 20 -6.13 -2.39 9.26
CA SER A 20 -6.96 -1.96 8.13
C SER A 20 -6.22 -1.03 7.16
N SER A 21 -6.77 -0.87 5.96
CA SER A 21 -6.31 0.14 5.00
C SER A 21 -6.40 1.51 5.63
N SER A 22 -5.26 2.09 5.97
CA SER A 22 -5.15 3.41 6.62
C SER A 22 -3.91 4.13 6.11
N PRO A 23 -3.82 5.47 6.26
CA PRO A 23 -2.64 6.25 5.84
C PRO A 23 -1.31 5.74 6.40
N LEU A 24 -1.33 5.02 7.53
CA LEU A 24 -0.14 4.39 8.12
C LEU A 24 0.46 3.35 7.17
N CYS A 25 -0.34 2.70 6.34
CA CYS A 25 0.12 1.69 5.37
C CYS A 25 0.75 2.29 4.10
N GLN A 26 0.85 3.62 3.96
CA GLN A 26 1.47 4.25 2.78
C GLN A 26 3.00 4.26 2.85
N ASN A 27 3.57 4.21 4.06
CA ASN A 27 5.00 4.25 4.28
C ASN A 27 5.50 2.93 4.85
N ILE A 28 6.51 2.33 4.21
CA ILE A 28 7.11 1.07 4.64
C ILE A 28 7.63 1.14 6.08
N GLY A 29 8.19 2.27 6.51
CA GLY A 29 8.67 2.45 7.88
C GLY A 29 7.57 2.31 8.93
N ASN A 30 6.36 2.77 8.63
CA ASN A 30 5.22 2.58 9.52
C ASN A 30 4.76 1.11 9.55
N ILE A 31 4.82 0.41 8.41
CA ILE A 31 4.51 -1.02 8.35
C ILE A 31 5.49 -1.81 9.22
N LEU A 32 6.79 -1.49 9.16
CA LEU A 32 7.81 -2.11 10.01
C LEU A 32 7.53 -1.86 11.50
N HIS A 33 7.24 -0.60 11.90
CA HIS A 33 6.88 -0.31 13.29
C HIS A 33 5.62 -1.06 13.77
N MET A 34 4.63 -1.27 12.89
CA MET A 34 3.43 -2.05 13.23
C MET A 34 3.73 -3.55 13.40
N GLU A 35 4.64 -4.09 12.58
CA GLU A 35 5.13 -5.46 12.70
C GLU A 35 5.89 -5.64 14.03
N ASP A 36 6.78 -4.71 14.38
CA ASP A 36 7.48 -4.66 15.67
C ASP A 36 6.48 -4.61 16.85
N ALA A 37 5.40 -3.83 16.71
CA ALA A 37 4.32 -3.72 17.69
C ALA A 37 3.43 -4.97 17.78
N GLY A 38 3.56 -5.93 16.85
CA GLY A 38 2.90 -7.23 16.91
C GLY A 38 1.64 -7.40 16.08
N ILE A 39 1.41 -6.51 15.13
CA ILE A 39 0.45 -6.73 14.04
C ILE A 39 0.96 -7.87 13.15
N ALA A 40 0.06 -8.79 12.77
CA ALA A 40 0.44 -9.96 11.98
C ALA A 40 0.30 -9.75 10.46
N ALA A 41 -0.56 -8.82 10.03
CA ALA A 41 -0.75 -8.48 8.63
C ALA A 41 -1.30 -7.05 8.47
N VAL A 42 -1.18 -6.48 7.27
CA VAL A 42 -1.74 -5.16 6.91
C VAL A 42 -2.57 -5.26 5.64
N VAL A 43 -3.61 -4.44 5.54
CA VAL A 43 -4.37 -4.24 4.30
C VAL A 43 -3.82 -2.99 3.62
N LEU A 44 -3.37 -3.13 2.37
CA LEU A 44 -2.90 -2.01 1.56
C LEU A 44 -4.07 -1.19 1.01
N HIS A 45 -3.77 0.03 0.57
CA HIS A 45 -4.77 0.91 -0.03
C HIS A 45 -5.37 0.26 -1.27
N SER A 46 -6.69 0.41 -1.42
CA SER A 46 -7.40 -0.01 -2.63
C SER A 46 -6.86 0.73 -3.84
N LEU A 47 -6.50 -0.02 -4.87
CA LEU A 47 -6.18 0.52 -6.18
C LEU A 47 -7.46 0.50 -7.01
N PHE A 48 -7.89 1.66 -7.47
CA PHE A 48 -9.02 1.81 -8.40
C PHE A 48 -8.49 2.08 -9.80
N GLU A 49 -9.05 1.42 -10.81
CA GLU A 49 -8.60 1.53 -12.21
C GLU A 49 -8.70 2.97 -12.72
N GLU A 50 -9.73 3.70 -12.30
CA GLU A 50 -9.95 5.10 -12.64
C GLU A 50 -8.81 5.99 -12.15
N GLN A 51 -8.25 5.71 -10.97
CA GLN A 51 -7.11 6.46 -10.44
C GLN A 51 -5.84 6.20 -11.25
N ILE A 52 -5.62 4.94 -11.65
CA ILE A 52 -4.47 4.55 -12.49
C ILE A 52 -4.57 5.21 -13.87
N LEU A 53 -5.76 5.23 -14.48
CA LEU A 53 -5.99 5.87 -15.77
C LEU A 53 -5.73 7.38 -15.70
N ILE A 54 -6.20 8.05 -14.65
CA ILE A 54 -5.96 9.49 -14.45
C ILE A 54 -4.48 9.78 -14.30
N GLU A 55 -3.75 8.99 -13.50
CA GLU A 55 -2.30 9.14 -13.31
C GLU A 55 -1.54 8.90 -14.62
N SER A 56 -1.91 7.87 -15.39
CA SER A 56 -1.30 7.61 -16.70
C SER A 56 -1.53 8.77 -17.66
N GLN A 57 -2.74 9.29 -17.77
CA GLN A 57 -3.05 10.42 -18.64
C GLN A 57 -2.37 11.72 -18.20
N ALA A 58 -2.18 11.91 -16.90
CA ALA A 58 -1.41 13.04 -16.38
C ALA A 58 0.07 12.92 -16.77
N LEU A 59 0.65 11.71 -16.63
CA LEU A 59 2.03 11.43 -17.01
C LEU A 59 2.24 11.65 -18.52
N ASP A 60 1.35 11.13 -19.37
CA ASP A 60 1.43 11.29 -20.83
C ASP A 60 1.44 12.76 -21.24
N ARG A 61 0.57 13.59 -20.63
CA ARG A 61 0.52 15.03 -20.90
C ARG A 61 1.81 15.74 -20.49
N HIS A 62 2.42 15.33 -19.39
CA HIS A 62 3.68 15.94 -18.94
C HIS A 62 4.83 15.59 -19.88
N LEU A 63 4.86 14.36 -20.40
CA LEU A 63 5.86 13.92 -21.38
C LEU A 63 5.67 14.62 -22.71
N SER A 64 4.44 14.68 -23.24
CA SER A 64 4.17 15.35 -24.52
C SER A 64 4.51 16.85 -24.48
N ALA A 65 4.16 17.53 -23.38
CA ALA A 65 4.50 18.95 -23.22
C ALA A 65 6.01 19.18 -23.10
N ALA A 66 6.75 18.25 -22.48
CA ALA A 66 8.20 18.33 -22.39
C ALA A 66 8.88 18.13 -23.76
N GLU A 67 8.33 17.25 -24.61
CA GLU A 67 8.82 17.06 -25.99
C GLU A 67 8.60 18.32 -26.83
N GLU A 68 7.41 18.94 -26.75
CA GLU A 68 7.10 20.19 -27.45
C GLU A 68 8.02 21.34 -26.99
N SER A 69 8.25 21.47 -25.68
CA SER A 69 9.11 22.51 -25.11
C SER A 69 10.62 22.33 -25.41
N CYS A 70 11.07 21.13 -25.76
CA CYS A 70 12.47 20.85 -26.12
C CYS A 70 12.73 20.97 -27.63
N ALA A 71 11.66 21.05 -28.43
CA ALA A 71 11.71 21.20 -29.88
C ALA A 71 11.73 22.67 -30.36
N GLU A 72 11.50 23.64 -29.47
CA GLU A 72 11.76 25.08 -29.65
C GLU A 72 13.19 25.46 -29.19
#